data_AF-A0A183CTL5-F1
#
_entry.id   AF-A0A183CTL5-F1
#
_cell.length_a   1.000
_cell.length_b   1.000
_cell.length_c   1.000
_cell.angle_alpha   90.00
_cell.angle_beta   90.00
_cell.angle_gamma   90.00
#
_symmetry.space_group_name_H-M   'P 1'
#
loop_
_entity.id
_entity.type
_entity.pdbx_description
1 polymer ?
#
loop_
_entity_poly.entity_id
_entity_poly.type
_entity_poly.pdbx_seq_one_letter_code
_entity_poly.pdbx_strand_id
1 'polypeptide(L)'
;LYSLFQTSHIIEALVETMKSFPNYLFIWKQPKGDLAILKEFKLKNVVLQNWINQKELLAHPKTMAFMSHCGMNSVMESTFYGVPMVCMPFFGDQYYNAELLAIQKIGLRSQRHWD
;
A
#
# COMPACT_ATOMS: atom_id res chain seq x y z
N LEU A 1 -4.87 10.62 -9.08
CA LEU A 1 -5.57 9.35 -9.38
C LEU A 1 -5.82 8.53 -8.12
N TYR A 2 -4.83 8.28 -7.26
CA TYR A 2 -5.06 7.54 -5.99
C TYR A 2 -6.11 8.16 -5.05
N SER A 3 -6.13 9.48 -4.85
CA SER A 3 -7.07 10.12 -3.91
C SER A 3 -8.54 10.04 -4.36
N LEU A 4 -8.81 9.79 -5.64
CA LEU A 4 -10.17 9.67 -6.17
C LEU A 4 -10.79 8.30 -5.88
N PHE A 5 -9.98 7.29 -5.53
CA PHE A 5 -10.44 5.91 -5.31
C PHE A 5 -10.42 5.50 -3.83
N GLN A 6 -9.80 6.30 -2.95
CA GLN A 6 -9.81 6.04 -1.51
C GLN A 6 -10.93 6.83 -0.85
N THR A 7 -11.95 6.10 -0.41
CA THR A 7 -13.03 6.60 0.42
C THR A 7 -12.55 6.86 1.85
N SER A 8 -13.27 7.70 2.60
CA SER A 8 -12.97 7.97 4.01
C SER A 8 -12.88 6.69 4.85
N HIS A 9 -13.80 5.74 4.63
CA HIS A 9 -13.81 4.47 5.35
C HIS A 9 -12.56 3.59 5.09
N ILE A 10 -12.01 3.61 3.87
CA ILE A 10 -10.75 2.87 3.58
C ILE A 10 -9.59 3.55 4.31
N ILE A 11 -9.53 4.88 4.31
CA ILE A 11 -8.50 5.63 5.02
C ILE A 11 -8.56 5.33 6.53
N GLU A 12 -9.75 5.39 7.12
CA GLU A 12 -9.96 5.07 8.55
C GLU A 12 -9.51 3.65 8.87
N ALA A 13 -9.91 2.65 8.06
CA ALA A 13 -9.49 1.27 8.24
C ALA A 13 -7.96 1.10 8.15
N LEU A 14 -7.30 1.79 7.21
CA LEU A 14 -5.83 1.79 7.11
C LEU A 14 -5.18 2.44 8.33
N VAL A 15 -5.71 3.57 8.80
CA VAL A 15 -5.25 4.27 10.00
C VAL A 15 -5.36 3.37 11.23
N GLU A 16 -6.51 2.74 11.44
CA GLU A 16 -6.74 1.81 12.55
C GLU A 16 -5.82 0.59 12.47
N THR A 17 -5.67 0.03 11.27
CA THR A 17 -4.72 -1.07 11.03
C THR A 17 -3.31 -0.64 11.41
N MET A 18 -2.79 0.48 10.90
CA MET A 18 -1.44 0.92 11.24
C MET A 18 -1.25 1.16 12.75
N LYS A 19 -2.28 1.69 13.45
CA LYS A 19 -2.24 1.86 14.91
C LYS A 19 -2.15 0.54 15.67
N SER A 20 -2.74 -0.55 15.15
CA SER A 20 -2.68 -1.86 15.79
C SER A 20 -1.32 -2.57 15.63
N PHE A 21 -0.42 -2.03 14.79
CA PHE A 21 0.94 -2.51 14.58
C PHE A 21 2.01 -1.50 15.06
N PRO A 22 2.11 -1.21 16.37
CA PRO A 22 3.00 -0.16 16.89
C PRO A 22 4.49 -0.44 16.68
N ASN A 23 4.88 -1.70 16.46
CA ASN A 23 6.26 -2.12 16.23
C ASN A 23 6.68 -2.07 14.75
N TYR A 24 5.78 -1.65 13.86
CA TYR A 24 6.04 -1.54 12.43
C TYR A 24 6.05 -0.08 12.01
N LEU A 25 7.04 0.30 11.20
CA LEU A 25 7.08 1.60 10.54
C LEU A 25 6.36 1.51 9.20
N PHE A 26 5.36 2.35 9.00
CA PHE A 26 4.70 2.51 7.71
C PHE A 26 5.21 3.76 7.02
N ILE A 27 5.60 3.64 5.76
CA ILE A 27 5.90 4.79 4.92
C ILE A 27 4.75 4.94 3.93
N TRP A 28 3.98 6.03 4.06
CA TRP A 28 2.76 6.21 3.29
C TRP A 28 2.86 7.44 2.38
N LYS A 29 2.89 7.18 1.08
CA LYS A 29 2.88 8.20 0.03
C LYS A 29 1.45 8.69 -0.21
N GLN A 30 1.19 9.99 -0.02
CA GLN A 30 -0.08 10.64 -0.33
C GLN A 30 0.08 12.03 -0.94
N PRO A 31 -0.80 12.46 -1.87
CA PRO A 31 -0.79 13.83 -2.41
C PRO A 31 -0.79 14.90 -1.30
N LYS A 32 -0.18 16.06 -1.57
CA LYS A 32 -0.01 17.13 -0.56
C LYS A 32 -1.33 17.54 0.14
N GLY A 33 -2.46 17.54 -0.56
CA GLY A 33 -3.77 17.88 0.01
C GLY A 33 -4.21 16.89 1.09
N ASP A 34 -4.04 15.60 0.85
CA ASP A 34 -4.46 14.53 1.75
C ASP A 34 -3.58 14.44 3.00
N LEU A 35 -2.31 14.88 2.90
CA LEU A 35 -1.38 14.91 4.02
C LEU A 35 -1.87 15.77 5.19
N ALA A 36 -2.63 16.83 4.92
CA ALA A 36 -3.15 17.71 5.97
C ALA A 36 -4.15 16.95 6.87
N ILE A 37 -5.10 16.27 6.25
CA ILE A 37 -6.11 15.45 6.94
C ILE A 37 -5.43 14.31 7.70
N LEU A 38 -4.46 13.64 7.09
CA LEU A 38 -3.79 12.49 7.70
C LEU A 38 -2.95 12.85 8.93
N LYS A 39 -2.46 14.09 9.03
CA LYS A 39 -1.72 14.57 10.21
C LYS A 39 -2.60 14.68 11.46
N GLU A 40 -3.91 14.85 11.31
CA GLU A 40 -4.84 14.95 12.43
C GLU A 40 -4.93 13.64 13.24
N PHE A 41 -4.67 12.50 12.60
CA PHE A 41 -4.68 11.18 13.25
C PHE A 41 -3.49 10.94 14.21
N LYS A 42 -2.48 11.83 14.22
CA LYS A 42 -1.29 11.78 15.12
C LYS A 42 -0.62 10.41 15.17
N LEU A 43 -0.43 9.79 14.00
CA LEU A 43 0.17 8.46 13.86
C LEU A 43 1.66 8.51 14.19
N LYS A 44 2.08 7.80 15.24
CA LYS A 44 3.48 7.79 15.72
C LYS A 44 4.40 6.88 14.90
N ASN A 45 3.83 5.88 14.24
CA ASN A 45 4.53 4.84 13.49
C ASN A 45 4.35 4.98 11.96
N VAL A 46 3.97 6.18 11.50
CA VAL A 46 3.73 6.45 10.08
C VAL A 46 4.53 7.66 9.63
N VAL A 47 5.31 7.50 8.57
CA VAL A 47 6.00 8.59 7.87
C VAL A 47 5.19 8.92 6.63
N LEU A 48 4.55 10.09 6.65
CA LEU A 48 3.78 10.60 5.53
C LEU A 48 4.70 11.35 4.54
N GLN A 49 4.62 11.03 3.26
CA GLN A 49 5.41 11.69 2.21
C GLN A 49 4.54 12.01 0.99
N ASN A 50 4.85 13.09 0.27
CA ASN A 50 4.17 13.39 -1.00
C ASN A 50 4.83 12.73 -2.21
N TRP A 51 6.12 12.43 -2.11
CA TRP A 51 6.90 11.76 -3.13
C TRP A 51 7.92 10.87 -2.46
N ILE A 52 8.19 9.72 -3.09
CA ILE A 52 9.14 8.74 -2.58
C ILE A 52 9.81 8.05 -3.77
N ASN A 53 11.11 7.75 -3.62
CA ASN A 53 11.79 6.81 -4.50
C ASN A 53 11.38 5.37 -4.14
N GLN A 54 10.36 4.86 -4.82
CA GLN A 54 9.80 3.53 -4.56
C GLN A 54 10.85 2.42 -4.70
N LYS A 55 11.74 2.51 -5.70
CA LYS A 55 12.77 1.50 -5.96
C LYS A 55 13.77 1.41 -4.81
N GLU A 56 14.22 2.55 -4.29
CA GLU A 56 15.13 2.58 -3.14
C GLU A 56 14.47 2.02 -1.87
N LEU A 57 13.20 2.32 -1.63
CA LEU A 57 12.48 1.71 -0.52
C LEU A 57 12.36 0.20 -0.69
N LEU A 58 12.00 -0.29 -1.87
CA LEU A 58 11.87 -1.73 -2.11
C LEU A 58 13.23 -2.45 -2.02
N ALA A 59 14.32 -1.79 -2.41
CA ALA A 59 15.67 -2.33 -2.27
C ALA A 59 16.20 -2.30 -0.82
N HIS A 60 15.56 -1.56 0.08
CA HIS A 60 16.05 -1.39 1.44
C HIS A 60 15.86 -2.68 2.26
N PRO A 61 16.90 -3.18 2.97
CA PRO A 61 16.87 -4.49 3.63
C PRO A 61 15.87 -4.62 4.78
N LYS A 62 15.33 -3.49 5.27
CA LYS A 62 14.26 -3.48 6.31
C LYS A 62 12.84 -3.43 5.74
N THR A 63 12.68 -3.39 4.42
CA THR A 63 11.35 -3.38 3.79
C THR A 63 10.77 -4.78 3.83
N MET A 64 9.75 -4.97 4.65
CA MET A 64 9.16 -6.29 4.89
C MET A 64 7.96 -6.60 4.00
N ALA A 65 7.22 -5.57 3.56
CA ALA A 65 6.05 -5.74 2.72
C ALA A 65 5.75 -4.45 1.96
N PHE A 66 5.08 -4.58 0.81
CA PHE A 66 4.64 -3.46 -0.01
C PHE A 66 3.13 -3.49 -0.23
N MET A 67 2.43 -2.51 0.33
CA MET A 67 1.00 -2.31 0.07
C MET A 67 0.82 -1.52 -1.23
N SER A 68 0.10 -2.07 -2.21
CA SER A 68 -0.04 -1.47 -3.54
C SER A 68 -1.37 -1.81 -4.20
N HIS A 69 -1.79 -0.93 -5.10
CA HIS A 69 -2.87 -1.19 -6.06
C HIS A 69 -2.56 -2.26 -7.12
N CYS A 70 -1.36 -2.85 -7.15
CA CYS A 70 -0.99 -3.89 -8.12
C CYS A 70 -0.96 -3.43 -9.59
N GLY A 71 -0.67 -2.16 -9.86
CA GLY A 71 -0.25 -1.75 -11.21
C GLY A 71 1.04 -2.48 -11.60
N MET A 72 1.15 -2.91 -12.86
CA MET A 72 2.22 -3.82 -13.33
C MET A 72 3.64 -3.33 -12.98
N ASN A 73 3.91 -2.01 -13.07
CA ASN A 73 5.21 -1.46 -12.68
C ASN A 73 5.56 -1.71 -11.21
N SER A 74 4.59 -1.51 -10.30
CA SER A 74 4.78 -1.82 -8.87
C SER A 74 4.98 -3.30 -8.63
N VAL A 75 4.30 -4.16 -9.39
CA VAL A 75 4.46 -5.62 -9.30
C VAL A 75 5.87 -6.03 -9.72
N MET A 76 6.34 -5.56 -10.88
CA MET A 76 7.68 -5.85 -11.36
C MET A 76 8.77 -5.38 -10.39
N GLU A 77 8.64 -4.17 -9.84
CA GLU A 77 9.63 -3.66 -8.88
C GLU A 77 9.62 -4.46 -7.56
N SER A 78 8.44 -4.78 -7.01
CA SER A 78 8.33 -5.54 -5.77
C SER A 78 8.91 -6.95 -5.91
N THR A 79 8.58 -7.62 -7.02
CA THR A 79 9.06 -8.98 -7.31
C THR A 79 10.56 -9.00 -7.57
N PHE A 80 11.10 -8.01 -8.28
CA PHE A 80 12.53 -7.87 -8.51
C PHE A 80 13.34 -7.78 -7.20
N TYR A 81 12.84 -7.03 -6.21
CA TYR A 81 13.50 -6.90 -4.90
C TYR A 81 13.06 -7.95 -3.87
N GLY A 82 12.21 -8.92 -4.25
CA GLY A 82 11.76 -9.98 -3.35
C GLY A 82 10.87 -9.51 -2.19
N VAL A 83 10.16 -8.39 -2.36
CA VAL A 83 9.27 -7.83 -1.32
C VAL A 83 7.84 -8.36 -1.54
N PRO A 84 7.23 -9.04 -0.55
CA PRO A 84 5.86 -9.53 -0.66
C PRO A 84 4.83 -8.39 -0.65
N MET A 85 3.69 -8.59 -1.30
CA MET A 85 2.71 -7.52 -1.53
C MET A 85 1.40 -7.69 -0.76
N VAL A 86 0.90 -6.60 -0.18
CA VAL A 86 -0.51 -6.48 0.26
C VAL A 86 -1.27 -5.75 -0.85
N CYS A 87 -2.15 -6.48 -1.52
CA CYS A 87 -2.73 -6.09 -2.80
C CYS A 87 -4.11 -5.47 -2.60
N MET A 88 -4.26 -4.18 -2.94
CA MET A 88 -5.51 -3.41 -2.89
C MET A 88 -5.87 -2.85 -4.27
N PRO A 89 -6.27 -3.71 -5.23
CA PRO A 89 -6.54 -3.27 -6.61
C PRO A 89 -7.77 -2.35 -6.68
N PHE A 90 -7.74 -1.37 -7.57
CA PHE A 90 -8.81 -0.39 -7.76
C PHE A 90 -9.52 -0.49 -9.12
N PHE A 91 -8.82 -0.80 -10.21
CA PHE A 91 -9.42 -0.88 -11.56
C PHE A 91 -8.54 -1.65 -12.55
N GLY A 92 -9.14 -2.08 -13.66
CA GLY A 92 -8.42 -2.61 -14.83
C GLY A 92 -7.63 -3.88 -14.54
N ASP A 93 -6.40 -3.93 -15.06
CA ASP A 93 -5.47 -5.07 -14.95
C ASP A 93 -5.00 -5.35 -13.52
N GLN A 94 -5.17 -4.39 -12.60
CA GLN A 94 -4.76 -4.50 -11.21
C GLN A 94 -5.37 -5.71 -10.49
N TYR A 95 -6.61 -6.06 -10.80
CA TYR A 95 -7.27 -7.23 -10.20
C TYR A 95 -6.60 -8.53 -10.62
N TYR A 96 -6.33 -8.66 -11.91
CA TYR A 96 -5.64 -9.82 -12.46
C TYR A 96 -4.22 -9.94 -11.89
N ASN A 97 -3.49 -8.83 -11.83
CA ASN A 97 -2.15 -8.79 -11.25
C ASN A 97 -2.17 -9.21 -9.76
N ALA A 98 -3.14 -8.72 -8.98
CA ALA A 98 -3.30 -9.09 -7.58
C ALA A 98 -3.64 -10.59 -7.40
N GLU A 99 -4.47 -11.15 -8.29
CA GLU A 99 -4.81 -12.57 -8.28
C GLU A 99 -3.59 -13.46 -8.60
N LEU A 100 -2.80 -13.08 -9.61
CA LEU A 100 -1.55 -13.77 -9.93
C LEU A 100 -0.58 -13.78 -8.74
N LEU A 101 -0.41 -12.63 -8.06
CA LEU A 101 0.43 -12.54 -6.87
C LEU A 101 -0.04 -13.48 -5.74
N ALA A 102 -1.35 -13.59 -5.54
CA ALA A 102 -1.95 -14.47 -4.55
C ALA A 102 -1.72 -15.96 -4.90
N ILE A 103 -1.96 -16.35 -6.15
CA ILE A 103 -1.73 -17.73 -6.64
C ILE A 103 -0.26 -18.12 -6.49
N GLN A 104 0.66 -17.21 -6.80
CA GLN A 104 2.10 -17.42 -6.67
C GLN A 104 2.60 -17.37 -5.22
N LYS A 105 1.71 -17.10 -4.24
CA LYS A 105 2.03 -17.01 -2.79
C LYS A 105 3.06 -15.92 -2.45
N ILE A 106 3.08 -14.86 -3.25
CA ILE A 106 3.97 -13.69 -3.07
C ILE A 106 3.18 -12.42 -2.75
N GLY A 107 1.86 -12.52 -2.61
CA GLY A 107 1.02 -11.44 -2.09
C GLY A 107 -0.29 -11.92 -1.49
N LEU A 108 -0.93 -11.03 -0.73
CA LEU A 108 -2.27 -11.21 -0.17
C LEU A 108 -3.21 -10.20 -0.82
N ARG A 109 -4.32 -10.67 -1.40
CA ARG A 109 -5.32 -9.81 -2.05
C ARG A 109 -6.44 -9.44 -1.09
N SER A 110 -6.78 -8.15 -1.04
CA SER A 110 -7.99 -7.67 -0.38
C SER A 110 -9.21 -8.32 -1.05
N GLN A 111 -10.02 -9.02 -0.27
CA GLN A 111 -11.30 -9.56 -0.74
C GLN A 111 -12.28 -8.41 -1.00
N ARG A 112 -13.15 -8.59 -1.99
CA ARG A 112 -14.31 -7.72 -2.19
C ARG A 112 -15.57 -8.55 -1.97
N HIS A 113 -16.53 -7.99 -1.24
CA HIS A 113 -17.81 -8.64 -0.95
C HIS A 113 -18.80 -8.62 -2.14
N TRP A 114 -18.30 -8.54 -3.37
CA TRP A 114 -19.12 -8.53 -4.59
C TRP A 114 -18.87 -9.76 -5.48
N ASP A 115 -18.06 -10.71 -5.01
CA ASP A 115 -17.88 -12.05 -5.57
C ASP A 115 -18.79 -13.04 -4.83
#